data_AF-A0A7U9TGF2-F1
#
_entry.id   AF-A0A7U9TGF2-F1
#
_cell.length_a   1.000
_cell.length_b   1.000
_cell.length_c   1.000
_cell.angle_alpha   90.00
_cell.angle_beta   90.00
_cell.angle_gamma   90.00
#
_symmetry.space_group_name_H-M   'P 1'
#
loop_
_entity.id
_entity.type
_entity.pdbx_description
1 polymer ?
#
loop_
_entity_poly.entity_id
_entity_poly.type
_entity_poly.pdbx_seq_one_letter_code
_entity_poly.pdbx_strand_id
1 'polypeptide(L)'
;MLKDLKQYAKDHVIPIICDDGLLFLKDVIKKHHIKDVLEIGTAIGYSAIFMAEQGCNVLTFERNDKMVEQANKNIKPYDKQIKIIHQDALLFDQELGDFDMIFIDAAKAQYQKFFNKFVPYLKKDGIVVCDNLDFHHLDPSLVNRNTRQLIRKINEFKVFLEQHHDYETTFFDIGDGMSITKKVTD
;
A
#
# COMPACT_ATOMS: atom_id res chain seq x y z
N MET A 1 -0.57 16.90 13.79
CA MET A 1 -1.36 16.26 12.72
C MET A 1 -1.19 14.75 12.67
N LEU A 2 -0.07 14.19 12.18
CA LEU A 2 0.08 12.72 12.13
C LEU A 2 -0.08 12.02 13.49
N LYS A 3 0.42 12.64 14.58
CA LYS A 3 0.19 12.13 15.95
C LYS A 3 -1.30 12.07 16.32
N ASP A 4 -2.05 13.11 15.95
CA ASP A 4 -3.49 13.21 16.24
C ASP A 4 -4.29 12.20 15.41
N LEU A 5 -3.91 12.01 14.14
CA LEU A 5 -4.48 11.00 13.25
C LEU A 5 -4.22 9.58 13.75
N LYS A 6 -3.00 9.32 14.23
CA LYS A 6 -2.65 8.03 14.84
C LYS A 6 -3.49 7.75 16.07
N GLN A 7 -3.69 8.74 16.93
CA GLN A 7 -4.55 8.61 18.10
C GLN A 7 -6.01 8.36 17.69
N TYR A 8 -6.52 9.12 16.71
CA TYR A 8 -7.87 8.92 16.17
C TYR A 8 -8.06 7.50 15.61
N ALA A 9 -7.09 7.00 14.84
CA ALA A 9 -7.12 5.65 14.28
C ALA A 9 -7.19 4.60 15.39
N LYS A 10 -6.40 4.78 16.47
CA LYS A 10 -6.41 3.90 17.64
C LYS A 10 -7.78 3.90 18.32
N ASP A 11 -8.36 5.08 18.55
CA ASP A 11 -9.64 5.23 19.25
C ASP A 11 -10.82 4.65 18.46
N HIS A 12 -10.72 4.65 17.12
CA HIS A 12 -11.76 4.15 16.21
C HIS A 12 -11.43 2.77 15.61
N VAL A 13 -10.35 2.14 16.04
CA VAL A 13 -9.88 0.82 15.58
C VAL A 13 -9.73 0.76 14.06
N ILE A 14 -9.16 1.82 13.48
CA ILE A 14 -8.86 1.92 12.06
C ILE A 14 -7.45 1.40 11.84
N PRO A 15 -7.25 0.36 11.01
CA PRO A 15 -5.91 -0.12 10.70
C PRO A 15 -5.13 0.96 9.95
N ILE A 16 -3.90 1.18 10.39
CA ILE A 16 -2.92 2.08 9.77
C ILE A 16 -1.56 1.39 9.78
N ILE A 17 -0.72 1.73 8.81
CA ILE A 17 0.69 1.33 8.78
C ILE A 17 1.39 1.65 10.11
N CYS A 18 2.25 0.73 10.55
CA CYS A 18 3.02 0.86 11.79
C CYS A 18 4.19 1.87 11.65
N ASP A 19 4.76 2.31 12.77
CA ASP A 19 5.86 3.29 12.76
C ASP A 19 7.09 2.79 11.99
N ASP A 20 7.42 1.50 12.14
CA ASP A 20 8.56 0.90 11.43
C ASP A 20 8.32 0.85 9.92
N GLY A 21 7.08 0.56 9.50
CA GLY A 21 6.65 0.63 8.10
C GLY A 21 6.74 2.06 7.53
N LEU A 22 6.39 3.08 8.32
CA LEU A 22 6.56 4.47 7.91
C LEU A 22 8.04 4.86 7.74
N LEU A 23 8.89 4.45 8.68
CA LEU A 23 10.34 4.70 8.57
C LEU A 23 10.92 4.01 7.35
N PHE A 24 10.50 2.79 7.07
CA PHE A 24 10.85 2.08 5.85
C PHE A 24 10.40 2.83 4.59
N LEU A 25 9.13 3.27 4.52
CA LEU A 25 8.63 4.06 3.39
C LEU A 25 9.45 5.33 3.18
N LYS A 26 9.83 6.02 4.26
CA LYS A 26 10.67 7.21 4.17
C LYS A 26 12.04 6.91 3.56
N ASP A 27 12.69 5.84 4.01
CA ASP A 27 13.99 5.43 3.48
C ASP A 27 13.88 5.00 2.01
N VAL A 28 12.82 4.27 1.65
CA VAL A 28 12.52 3.88 0.27
C VAL A 28 12.30 5.11 -0.62
N ILE A 29 11.46 6.05 -0.19
CA ILE A 29 11.18 7.30 -0.93
C ILE A 29 12.48 8.05 -1.21
N LYS A 30 13.34 8.19 -0.20
CA LYS A 30 14.62 8.88 -0.33
C LYS A 30 15.59 8.13 -1.25
N LYS A 31 15.74 6.81 -1.05
CA LYS A 31 16.70 5.97 -1.79
C LYS A 31 16.35 5.88 -3.28
N HIS A 32 15.06 5.76 -3.59
CA HIS A 32 14.56 5.59 -4.96
C HIS A 32 14.11 6.90 -5.61
N HIS A 33 14.29 8.04 -4.93
CA HIS A 33 13.91 9.37 -5.42
C HIS A 33 12.43 9.47 -5.85
N ILE A 34 11.55 8.80 -5.11
CA ILE A 34 10.12 8.71 -5.42
C ILE A 34 9.47 10.10 -5.39
N LYS A 35 8.67 10.42 -6.41
CA LYS A 35 7.88 11.66 -6.54
C LYS A 35 6.40 11.39 -6.70
N ASP A 36 6.02 10.47 -7.58
CA ASP A 36 4.62 10.15 -7.87
C ASP A 36 4.29 8.76 -7.33
N VAL A 37 3.31 8.69 -6.43
CA VAL A 37 2.87 7.47 -5.77
C VAL A 37 1.43 7.16 -6.14
N LEU A 38 1.19 5.91 -6.53
CA LEU A 38 -0.15 5.34 -6.53
C LEU A 38 -0.34 4.48 -5.29
N GLU A 39 -1.29 4.83 -4.44
CA GLU A 39 -1.65 4.07 -3.25
C GLU A 39 -2.97 3.32 -3.45
N ILE A 40 -3.00 2.05 -3.06
CA ILE A 40 -4.21 1.25 -2.98
C ILE A 40 -4.54 1.05 -1.51
N GLY A 41 -5.58 1.75 -1.03
CA GLY A 41 -5.98 1.76 0.39
C GLY A 41 -5.63 3.09 1.05
N THR A 42 -6.56 4.06 1.01
CA THR A 42 -6.35 5.36 1.68
C THR A 42 -6.63 5.29 3.18
N ALA A 43 -7.63 4.50 3.61
CA ALA A 43 -8.23 4.59 4.93
C ALA A 43 -8.54 6.06 5.29
N ILE A 44 -8.01 6.55 6.42
CA ILE A 44 -8.16 7.96 6.84
C ILE A 44 -7.08 8.90 6.29
N GLY A 45 -6.27 8.46 5.32
CA GLY A 45 -5.23 9.24 4.65
C GLY A 45 -3.89 9.30 5.39
N TYR A 46 -3.65 8.42 6.36
CA TYR A 46 -2.47 8.48 7.24
C TYR A 46 -1.14 8.29 6.48
N SER A 47 -1.02 7.19 5.73
CA SER A 47 0.13 6.89 4.86
C SER A 47 0.28 7.91 3.73
N ALA A 48 -0.81 8.26 3.05
CA ALA A 48 -0.81 9.28 1.99
C ALA A 48 -0.24 10.62 2.48
N ILE A 49 -0.69 11.10 3.65
CA ILE A 49 -0.17 12.32 4.27
C ILE A 49 1.32 12.18 4.58
N PHE A 50 1.73 11.06 5.17
CA PHE A 50 3.13 10.83 5.50
C PHE A 50 4.03 10.89 4.26
N MET A 51 3.62 10.25 3.16
CA MET A 51 4.34 10.29 1.88
C MET A 51 4.37 11.70 1.29
N ALA A 52 3.26 12.45 1.39
CA ALA A 52 3.21 13.84 0.96
C ALA A 52 4.14 14.76 1.77
N GLU A 53 4.29 14.53 3.09
CA GLU A 53 5.28 15.22 3.93
C GLU A 53 6.73 14.93 3.50
N GLN A 54 6.99 13.79 2.83
CA GLN A 54 8.29 13.49 2.23
C GLN A 54 8.46 14.12 0.82
N GLY A 55 7.47 14.89 0.35
CA GLY A 55 7.50 15.58 -0.93
C GLY A 55 6.96 14.78 -2.11
N CYS A 56 6.17 13.73 -1.87
CA CYS A 56 5.49 12.99 -2.92
C CYS A 56 4.15 13.63 -3.32
N ASN A 57 3.72 13.39 -4.56
CA ASN A 57 2.34 13.46 -4.98
C ASN A 57 1.73 12.07 -4.82
N VAL A 58 0.52 11.98 -4.26
CA VAL A 58 -0.15 10.71 -3.99
C VAL A 58 -1.50 10.69 -4.67
N LEU A 59 -1.71 9.75 -5.58
CA LEU A 59 -3.03 9.34 -6.03
C LEU A 59 -3.41 8.10 -5.23
N THR A 60 -4.55 8.11 -4.54
CA THR A 60 -4.92 7.01 -3.65
C THR A 60 -6.35 6.54 -3.88
N PHE A 61 -6.58 5.24 -3.77
CA PHE A 61 -7.91 4.63 -3.89
C PHE A 61 -8.50 4.26 -2.54
N GLU A 62 -9.76 4.63 -2.33
CA GLU A 62 -10.58 4.16 -1.21
C GLU A 62 -12.03 4.02 -1.63
N ARG A 63 -12.68 2.93 -1.21
CA ARG A 63 -14.07 2.62 -1.57
C ARG A 63 -15.04 2.84 -0.42
N ASN A 64 -14.55 2.89 0.82
CA ASN A 64 -15.39 3.06 2.00
C ASN A 64 -15.75 4.53 2.19
N ASP A 65 -17.03 4.85 2.05
CA ASP A 65 -17.55 6.22 2.13
C ASP A 65 -17.12 6.96 3.41
N LYS A 66 -17.15 6.28 4.56
CA LYS A 66 -16.78 6.88 5.85
C LYS A 66 -15.29 7.20 5.92
N MET A 67 -14.46 6.29 5.38
CA MET A 67 -13.02 6.50 5.31
C MET A 67 -12.70 7.66 4.35
N VAL A 68 -13.34 7.71 3.18
CA VAL A 68 -13.18 8.83 2.22
C VAL A 68 -13.58 10.16 2.83
N GLU A 69 -14.72 10.22 3.54
CA GLU A 69 -15.16 11.44 4.21
C GLU A 69 -14.11 11.95 5.21
N GLN A 70 -13.58 11.04 6.03
CA GLN A 70 -12.56 11.38 7.02
C GLN A 70 -11.23 11.75 6.36
N ALA A 71 -10.79 10.99 5.37
CA ALA A 71 -9.57 11.25 4.62
C ALA A 71 -9.62 12.63 3.95
N ASN A 72 -10.72 12.99 3.28
CA ASN A 72 -10.89 14.32 2.67
C ASN A 72 -10.74 15.46 3.68
N LYS A 73 -11.21 15.30 4.92
CA LYS A 73 -11.00 16.28 5.98
C LYS A 73 -9.52 16.37 6.38
N ASN A 74 -8.87 15.22 6.51
CA ASN A 74 -7.48 15.09 6.97
C ASN A 74 -6.47 15.60 5.94
N ILE A 75 -6.67 15.29 4.65
CA ILE A 75 -5.73 15.64 3.57
C ILE A 75 -5.87 17.09 3.13
N LYS A 76 -6.81 17.87 3.67
CA LYS A 76 -7.05 19.27 3.27
C LYS A 76 -5.78 20.16 3.24
N PRO A 77 -4.81 20.03 4.16
CA PRO A 77 -3.55 20.78 4.08
C PRO A 77 -2.62 20.34 2.93
N TYR A 78 -2.90 19.20 2.30
CA TYR A 78 -2.12 18.54 1.24
C TYR A 78 -2.97 18.35 -0.03
N ASP A 79 -4.05 19.12 -0.20
CA ASP A 79 -5.01 19.02 -1.32
C ASP A 79 -4.36 19.12 -2.71
N LYS A 80 -3.21 19.80 -2.82
CA LYS A 80 -2.41 19.90 -4.04
C LYS A 80 -1.58 18.64 -4.33
N GLN A 81 -1.21 17.90 -3.30
CA GLN A 81 -0.33 16.73 -3.39
C GLN A 81 -1.11 15.42 -3.39
N ILE A 82 -2.23 15.35 -2.66
CA ILE A 82 -2.99 14.13 -2.45
C ILE A 82 -4.34 14.22 -3.16
N LYS A 83 -4.64 13.23 -4.01
CA LYS A 83 -5.93 13.06 -4.67
C LYS A 83 -6.51 11.70 -4.32
N ILE A 84 -7.75 11.69 -3.85
CA ILE A 84 -8.49 10.46 -3.54
C ILE A 84 -9.40 10.12 -4.70
N ILE A 85 -9.30 8.90 -5.21
CA ILE A 85 -10.29 8.29 -6.08
C ILE A 85 -11.23 7.47 -5.20
N HIS A 86 -12.45 7.97 -5.02
CA HIS A 86 -13.50 7.30 -4.27
C HIS A 86 -14.15 6.18 -5.11
N GLN A 87 -13.47 5.04 -5.22
CA GLN A 87 -13.93 3.89 -5.99
C GLN A 87 -13.18 2.62 -5.56
N ASP A 88 -13.76 1.44 -5.83
CA ASP A 88 -12.99 0.20 -5.82
C ASP A 88 -11.94 0.21 -6.93
N ALA A 89 -10.67 0.14 -6.55
CA ALA A 89 -9.54 0.20 -7.48
C ALA A 89 -9.60 -0.91 -8.55
N LEU A 90 -10.15 -2.10 -8.23
CA LEU A 90 -10.30 -3.17 -9.22
C LEU A 90 -11.38 -2.90 -10.27
N LEU A 91 -12.30 -1.97 -10.01
CA LEU A 91 -13.36 -1.56 -10.93
C LEU A 91 -13.04 -0.26 -11.67
N PHE A 92 -11.88 0.35 -11.41
CA PHE A 92 -11.46 1.58 -12.08
C PHE A 92 -10.82 1.29 -13.44
N ASP A 93 -11.46 1.75 -14.52
CA ASP A 93 -11.06 1.39 -15.89
C ASP A 93 -10.62 2.60 -16.73
N GLN A 94 -10.41 3.77 -16.10
CA GLN A 94 -9.86 4.93 -16.79
C GLN A 94 -8.33 4.87 -16.81
N GLU A 95 -7.71 5.56 -17.77
CA GLU A 95 -6.27 5.68 -17.83
C GLU A 95 -5.73 6.46 -16.61
N LEU A 96 -4.66 5.94 -16.04
CA LEU A 96 -3.85 6.60 -15.03
C LEU A 96 -2.53 7.05 -15.68
N GLY A 97 -1.85 7.99 -15.02
CA GLY A 97 -0.46 8.29 -15.37
C GLY A 97 0.50 7.22 -14.87
N ASP A 98 1.79 7.41 -15.11
CA ASP A 98 2.83 6.52 -14.60
C ASP A 98 3.34 6.97 -13.23
N PHE A 99 3.72 6.02 -12.39
CA PHE A 99 4.15 6.26 -11.00
C PHE A 99 5.56 5.74 -10.74
N ASP A 100 6.32 6.45 -9.90
CA ASP A 100 7.62 5.96 -9.42
C ASP A 100 7.45 4.83 -8.41
N MET A 101 6.35 4.88 -7.63
CA MET A 101 6.01 3.86 -6.65
C MET A 101 4.52 3.52 -6.69
N ILE A 102 4.22 2.22 -6.62
CA ILE A 102 2.88 1.73 -6.29
C ILE A 102 2.93 1.16 -4.87
N PHE A 103 2.14 1.71 -3.96
CA PHE A 103 2.02 1.24 -2.58
C PHE A 103 0.70 0.49 -2.40
N ILE A 104 0.78 -0.80 -2.05
CA ILE A 104 -0.39 -1.66 -1.83
C ILE A 104 -0.54 -1.90 -0.33
N ASP A 105 -1.50 -1.21 0.28
CA ASP A 105 -1.89 -1.29 1.70
C ASP A 105 -3.41 -1.53 1.82
N ALA A 106 -3.88 -2.55 1.08
CA ALA A 106 -5.30 -2.83 0.93
C ALA A 106 -5.69 -4.24 1.43
N ALA A 107 -6.87 -4.70 1.00
CA ALA A 107 -7.37 -6.02 1.30
C ALA A 107 -6.39 -7.11 0.81
N LYS A 108 -5.62 -7.67 1.74
CA LYS A 108 -4.62 -8.75 1.59
C LYS A 108 -5.06 -9.90 0.68
N ALA A 109 -6.35 -10.23 0.69
CA ALA A 109 -6.93 -11.27 -0.17
C ALA A 109 -6.95 -10.94 -1.68
N GLN A 110 -6.56 -9.72 -2.06
CA GLN A 110 -6.61 -9.20 -3.42
C GLN A 110 -5.25 -8.64 -3.89
N TYR A 111 -4.16 -8.81 -3.12
CA TYR A 111 -2.84 -8.25 -3.45
C TYR A 111 -2.39 -8.59 -4.86
N GLN A 112 -2.43 -9.86 -5.25
CA GLN A 112 -2.04 -10.26 -6.60
C GLN A 112 -2.89 -9.58 -7.70
N LYS A 113 -4.19 -9.35 -7.44
CA LYS A 113 -5.07 -8.65 -8.39
C LYS A 113 -4.70 -7.19 -8.51
N PHE A 114 -4.46 -6.51 -7.39
CA PHE A 114 -3.99 -5.12 -7.40
C PHE A 114 -2.64 -5.00 -8.09
N PHE A 115 -1.69 -5.87 -7.74
CA PHE A 115 -0.37 -5.93 -8.35
C PHE A 115 -0.47 -6.05 -9.88
N ASN A 116 -1.16 -7.08 -10.38
CA ASN A 116 -1.30 -7.30 -11.82
C ASN A 116 -2.03 -6.15 -12.52
N LYS A 117 -3.01 -5.53 -11.86
CA LYS A 117 -3.76 -4.41 -12.44
C LYS A 117 -2.92 -3.15 -12.54
N PHE A 118 -2.13 -2.84 -11.52
CA PHE A 118 -1.48 -1.54 -11.39
C PHE A 118 -0.02 -1.51 -11.82
N VAL A 119 0.68 -2.65 -11.81
CA VAL A 119 2.08 -2.71 -12.26
C VAL A 119 2.32 -2.18 -13.69
N PRO A 120 1.36 -2.20 -14.64
CA PRO A 120 1.56 -1.56 -15.94
C PRO A 120 1.69 -0.04 -15.90
N TYR A 121 1.21 0.62 -14.83
CA TYR A 121 1.36 2.07 -14.61
C TYR A 121 2.65 2.42 -13.85
N LEU A 122 3.56 1.46 -13.70
CA LEU A 122 4.85 1.71 -13.08
C LEU A 122 5.83 2.26 -14.12
N LYS A 123 6.48 3.38 -13.80
CA LYS A 123 7.55 3.94 -14.65
C LYS A 123 8.69 2.93 -14.81
N LYS A 124 9.53 3.15 -15.82
CA LYS A 124 10.84 2.51 -15.87
C LYS A 124 11.59 2.77 -14.56
N ASP A 125 12.18 1.72 -13.99
CA ASP A 125 12.85 1.72 -12.68
C ASP A 125 11.96 1.99 -11.46
N GLY A 126 10.65 2.13 -11.64
CA GLY A 126 9.71 2.24 -10.53
C GLY A 126 9.64 0.96 -9.71
N ILE A 127 9.07 1.09 -8.52
CA ILE A 127 8.95 -0.01 -7.55
C ILE A 127 7.52 -0.20 -7.06
N VAL A 128 7.18 -1.45 -6.73
CA VAL A 128 5.97 -1.77 -5.97
C VAL A 128 6.38 -2.06 -4.53
N VAL A 129 5.72 -1.41 -3.59
CA VAL A 129 5.86 -1.67 -2.16
C VAL A 129 4.56 -2.28 -1.64
N CYS A 130 4.65 -3.38 -0.90
CA CYS A 130 3.49 -3.98 -0.22
C CYS A 130 3.77 -4.07 1.28
N ASP A 131 2.79 -3.67 2.09
CA ASP A 131 2.79 -3.83 3.55
C ASP A 131 2.10 -5.14 3.98
N ASN A 132 2.27 -5.51 5.24
CA ASN A 132 1.64 -6.61 5.95
C ASN A 132 1.67 -7.98 5.25
N LEU A 133 2.84 -8.36 4.73
CA LEU A 133 3.10 -9.66 4.12
C LEU A 133 3.41 -10.77 5.12
N ASP A 134 3.48 -10.44 6.42
CA ASP A 134 3.80 -11.36 7.49
C ASP A 134 2.60 -11.71 8.38
N PHE A 135 2.42 -13.02 8.57
CA PHE A 135 1.51 -13.64 9.53
C PHE A 135 2.17 -14.85 10.20
N HIS A 136 3.51 -14.93 10.24
CA HIS A 136 4.28 -16.04 10.77
C HIS A 136 3.95 -16.35 12.25
N HIS A 137 3.31 -15.43 12.96
CA HIS A 137 2.82 -15.64 14.33
C HIS A 137 1.49 -16.41 14.43
N LEU A 138 0.75 -16.59 13.34
CA LEU A 138 -0.53 -17.30 13.34
C LEU A 138 -0.36 -18.74 12.86
N ASP A 139 -0.62 -19.70 13.74
CA ASP A 139 -0.74 -21.11 13.35
C ASP A 139 -2.02 -21.31 12.52
N PRO A 140 -1.92 -21.70 11.23
CA PRO A 140 -3.09 -21.93 10.38
C PRO A 140 -4.05 -23.00 10.91
N SER A 141 -3.56 -23.90 11.77
CA SER A 141 -4.36 -24.94 12.43
C SER A 141 -5.22 -24.39 13.57
N LEU A 142 -4.82 -23.27 14.18
CA LEU A 142 -5.48 -22.65 15.34
C LEU A 142 -6.39 -21.46 14.98
N VAL A 143 -6.46 -21.09 13.70
CA VAL A 143 -7.29 -19.98 13.21
C VAL A 143 -8.55 -20.44 12.49
N ASN A 144 -9.54 -19.55 12.42
CA ASN A 144 -10.79 -19.80 11.69
C ASN A 144 -10.56 -19.98 10.17
N ARG A 145 -11.58 -20.51 9.47
CA ARG A 145 -11.51 -20.80 8.02
C ARG A 145 -11.17 -19.57 7.17
N ASN A 146 -11.68 -18.39 7.54
CA ASN A 146 -11.45 -17.16 6.79
C ASN A 146 -10.00 -16.69 6.92
N THR A 147 -9.46 -16.70 8.14
CA THR A 147 -8.05 -16.39 8.41
C THR A 147 -7.12 -17.38 7.71
N ARG A 148 -7.44 -18.68 7.68
CA ARG A 148 -6.66 -19.68 6.94
C ARG A 148 -6.63 -19.40 5.44
N GLN A 149 -7.76 -19.00 4.85
CA GLN A 149 -7.82 -18.61 3.44
C GLN A 149 -7.00 -17.35 3.14
N LEU A 150 -7.00 -16.38 4.06
CA LEU A 150 -6.18 -15.18 3.96
C LEU A 150 -4.68 -15.52 3.93
N ILE A 151 -4.22 -16.32 4.88
CA ILE A 151 -2.82 -16.79 4.97
C ILE A 151 -2.42 -17.48 3.67
N ARG A 152 -3.26 -18.41 3.16
CA ARG A 152 -3.00 -19.08 1.89
C ARG A 152 -2.81 -18.11 0.73
N LYS A 153 -3.68 -17.09 0.59
CA LYS A 153 -3.60 -16.11 -0.49
C LYS A 153 -2.34 -15.24 -0.40
N ILE A 154 -1.92 -14.89 0.81
CA ILE A 154 -0.67 -14.13 1.02
C ILE A 154 0.54 -14.98 0.62
N ASN A 155 0.55 -16.26 1.02
CA ASN A 155 1.62 -17.18 0.62
C ASN A 155 1.65 -17.39 -0.90
N GLU A 156 0.49 -17.55 -1.54
CA GLU A 156 0.38 -17.62 -3.00
C GLU A 156 0.93 -16.36 -3.68
N PHE A 157 0.67 -15.19 -3.10
CA PHE A 157 1.22 -13.94 -3.60
C PHE A 157 2.74 -13.82 -3.40
N LYS A 158 3.28 -14.23 -2.24
CA LYS A 158 4.73 -14.31 -2.00
C LYS A 158 5.41 -15.22 -3.03
N VAL A 159 4.90 -16.44 -3.20
CA VAL A 159 5.41 -17.41 -4.18
C VAL A 159 5.33 -16.84 -5.60
N PHE A 160 4.23 -16.17 -5.95
CA PHE A 160 4.09 -15.48 -7.22
C PHE A 160 5.22 -14.46 -7.41
N LEU A 161 5.48 -13.58 -6.44
CA LEU A 161 6.54 -12.57 -6.53
C LEU A 161 7.94 -13.20 -6.64
N GLU A 162 8.21 -14.26 -5.86
CA GLU A 162 9.50 -14.96 -5.88
C GLU A 162 9.80 -15.68 -7.20
N GLN A 163 8.77 -16.20 -7.87
CA GLN A 163 8.93 -17.02 -9.07
C GLN A 163 8.74 -16.26 -10.38
N HIS A 164 8.32 -15.00 -10.32
CA HIS A 164 7.99 -14.24 -11.52
C HIS A 164 9.24 -13.63 -12.16
N HIS A 165 9.65 -14.15 -13.31
CA HIS A 165 10.88 -13.76 -14.01
C HIS A 165 10.98 -12.27 -14.40
N ASP A 166 9.85 -11.58 -14.59
CA ASP A 166 9.84 -10.13 -14.87
C ASP A 166 10.12 -9.24 -13.65
N TYR A 167 10.16 -9.82 -12.45
CA TYR A 167 10.23 -9.08 -11.20
C TYR A 167 11.36 -9.58 -10.29
N GLU A 168 12.00 -8.65 -9.61
CA GLU A 168 12.93 -8.91 -8.51
C GLU A 168 12.30 -8.37 -7.24
N THR A 169 12.00 -9.28 -6.30
CA THR A 169 11.37 -8.94 -5.03
C THR A 169 12.32 -9.19 -3.87
N THR A 170 12.49 -8.18 -3.02
CA THR A 170 13.13 -8.32 -1.72
C THR A 170 12.07 -8.23 -0.62
N PHE A 171 12.06 -9.20 0.29
CA PHE A 171 11.19 -9.19 1.48
C PHE A 171 11.98 -8.70 2.70
N PHE A 172 11.31 -7.96 3.56
CA PHE A 172 11.88 -7.37 4.76
C PHE A 172 11.04 -7.72 5.98
N ASP A 173 11.69 -8.18 7.05
CA ASP A 173 11.09 -8.42 8.36
C ASP A 173 11.06 -7.10 9.15
N ILE A 174 10.21 -6.17 8.68
CA ILE A 174 10.01 -4.84 9.24
C ILE A 174 8.51 -4.64 9.43
N GLY A 175 8.08 -4.25 10.63
CA GLY A 175 6.66 -4.13 10.96
C GLY A 175 5.94 -5.47 10.85
N ASP A 176 4.86 -5.50 10.06
CA ASP A 176 4.11 -6.74 9.74
C ASP A 176 4.62 -7.39 8.44
N GLY A 177 5.86 -7.15 8.04
CA GLY A 177 6.49 -7.66 6.82
C GLY A 177 6.24 -6.78 5.60
N MET A 178 7.32 -6.25 5.03
CA MET A 178 7.31 -5.39 3.85
C MET A 178 7.94 -6.10 2.66
N SER A 179 7.62 -5.66 1.43
CA SER A 179 8.40 -6.03 0.25
C SER A 179 8.65 -4.84 -0.66
N ILE A 180 9.74 -4.91 -1.41
CA ILE A 180 10.01 -4.07 -2.57
C ILE A 180 10.13 -4.98 -3.77
N THR A 181 9.31 -4.74 -4.78
CA THR A 181 9.36 -5.42 -6.06
C THR A 181 9.74 -4.44 -7.15
N LYS A 182 10.78 -4.77 -7.93
CA LYS A 182 11.22 -4.00 -9.09
C LYS A 182 10.98 -4.81 -10.36
N LYS A 183 10.57 -4.15 -11.45
CA LYS A 183 10.56 -4.78 -12.78
C LYS A 183 11.98 -4.91 -13.32
N VAL A 184 12.36 -6.11 -13.77
CA VAL A 184 13.72 -6.46 -14.23
C VAL A 184 13.81 -6.46 -15.76
N THR A 185 12.69 -6.53 -16.46
CA THR A 185 12.64 -6.59 -17.92
C THR A 185 12.46 -5.22 -18.57
N ASP A 186 13.35 -4.92 -19.53
CA ASP A 186 13.32 -3.78 -20.44
C ASP A 186 12.07 -3.74 -21.33
#